data_AF-A0A6P0SV55-F1
#
_entry.id   AF-A0A6P0SV55-F1
#
_cell.length_a   1.000
_cell.length_b   1.000
_cell.length_c   1.000
_cell.angle_alpha   90.00
_cell.angle_beta   90.00
_cell.angle_gamma   90.00
#
_symmetry.space_group_name_H-M   'P 1'
#
loop_
_entity.id
_entity.type
_entity.pdbx_description
1 polymer ?
#
loop_
_entity_poly.entity_id
_entity_poly.type
_entity_poly.pdbx_seq_one_letter_code
_entity_poly.pdbx_strand_id
1 'polypeptide(L)'
;MKQLLNQLQNQRKYIKSLIIPLLAILLASGIIAAPANAINVYQMPNVSAGEPTWVIDKSEVLSRFTEGKLNQSLEDLAKATGNQVRLVTVHGLDYGETSATFAQGLFEKWYSNPEDQANQTLIVLNTVTNDSAIVTGNAVKEIMSDDIAESVASESLQVPLRDGNKYNQGFLDVSDRIVAVLSGEPDPGPPVVEEKINIAGNFKSAEETKNSNATVWVVVILIVATVVPMATYFFYQGFS
;
A
#
# COMPACT_ATOMS: atom_id res chain seq x y z
N MET A 1 52.33 -29.87 34.93
CA MET A 1 52.42 -29.06 33.68
C MET A 1 51.52 -29.56 32.55
N LYS A 2 51.57 -30.85 32.14
CA LYS A 2 50.74 -31.37 31.02
C LYS A 2 49.22 -31.25 31.21
N GLN A 3 48.70 -31.45 32.43
CA GLN A 3 47.27 -31.32 32.72
C GLN A 3 46.74 -29.88 32.60
N LEU A 4 47.52 -28.88 33.02
CA LEU A 4 47.16 -27.46 32.88
C LEU A 4 47.14 -27.04 31.39
N LEU A 5 48.11 -27.52 30.61
CA LEU A 5 48.16 -27.31 29.15
C LEU A 5 46.93 -27.91 28.44
N ASN A 6 46.49 -29.09 28.86
CA ASN A 6 45.33 -29.77 28.26
C ASN A 6 44.01 -29.08 28.65
N GLN A 7 43.88 -28.56 29.88
CA GLN A 7 42.73 -27.76 30.29
C GLN A 7 42.64 -26.45 29.49
N LEU A 8 43.77 -25.75 29.28
CA LEU A 8 43.81 -24.53 28.48
C LEU A 8 43.43 -24.79 27.00
N GLN A 9 43.88 -25.91 26.43
CA GLN A 9 43.48 -26.31 25.07
C GLN A 9 41.99 -26.65 24.96
N ASN A 10 41.43 -27.32 25.96
CA ASN A 10 40.01 -27.67 25.95
C ASN A 10 39.13 -26.42 26.12
N GLN A 11 39.49 -25.50 27.02
CA GLN A 11 38.81 -24.20 27.18
C GLN A 11 38.84 -23.38 25.87
N ARG A 12 39.97 -23.37 25.15
CA ARG A 12 40.10 -22.69 23.85
C ARG A 12 39.19 -23.32 22.77
N LYS A 13 38.90 -24.62 22.86
CA LYS A 13 37.99 -25.34 21.95
C LYS A 13 36.52 -24.96 22.23
N TYR A 14 36.12 -24.89 23.49
CA TYR A 14 34.77 -24.44 23.89
C TYR A 14 34.53 -22.97 23.53
N ILE A 15 35.52 -22.09 23.76
CA ILE A 15 35.42 -20.68 23.40
C ILE A 15 35.26 -20.51 21.87
N LYS A 16 36.05 -21.23 21.05
CA LYS A 16 35.89 -21.21 19.59
C LYS A 16 34.52 -21.72 19.13
N SER A 17 33.98 -22.75 19.80
CA SER A 17 32.65 -23.30 19.49
C SER A 17 31.50 -22.36 19.87
N LEU A 18 31.72 -21.45 20.83
CA LEU A 18 30.74 -20.44 21.25
C LEU A 18 30.80 -19.16 20.40
N ILE A 19 31.95 -18.83 19.82
CA ILE A 19 32.11 -17.64 18.97
C ILE A 19 31.28 -17.74 17.68
N ILE A 20 31.22 -18.91 17.05
CA ILE A 20 30.50 -19.12 15.78
C ILE A 20 28.98 -18.87 15.92
N PRO A 21 28.25 -19.46 16.89
CA PRO A 21 26.83 -19.16 17.07
C PRO A 21 26.59 -17.72 17.54
N LEU A 22 27.49 -17.13 18.34
CA LEU A 22 27.37 -15.73 18.75
C LEU A 22 27.48 -14.79 17.54
N LEU A 23 28.41 -15.07 16.62
CA LEU A 23 28.57 -14.29 15.39
C LEU A 23 27.37 -14.48 14.45
N ALA A 24 26.80 -15.68 14.39
CA ALA A 24 25.57 -15.94 13.62
C ALA A 24 24.34 -15.21 14.19
N ILE A 25 24.21 -15.16 15.53
CA ILE A 25 23.16 -14.37 16.20
C ILE A 25 23.37 -12.88 15.96
N LEU A 26 24.61 -12.39 15.99
CA LEU A 26 24.95 -10.98 15.71
C LEU A 26 24.64 -10.60 14.25
N LEU A 27 24.93 -11.48 13.29
CA LEU A 27 24.58 -11.31 11.88
C LEU A 27 23.06 -11.35 11.65
N ALA A 28 22.34 -12.23 12.35
CA ALA A 28 20.88 -12.32 12.27
C ALA A 28 20.15 -11.15 12.94
N SER A 29 20.75 -10.54 13.98
CA SER A 29 20.21 -9.35 14.66
C SER A 29 20.50 -8.03 13.92
N GLY A 30 21.30 -8.08 12.85
CA GLY A 30 21.55 -6.95 11.96
C GLY A 30 20.40 -6.61 10.98
N ILE A 31 19.27 -7.32 11.04
CA ILE A 31 18.05 -6.93 10.32
C ILE A 31 17.44 -5.74 11.08
N ILE A 32 18.05 -4.57 10.89
CA ILE A 32 17.50 -3.29 11.32
C ILE A 32 16.21 -3.13 10.53
N ALA A 33 15.06 -3.27 11.19
CA ALA A 33 13.79 -2.88 10.60
C ALA A 33 13.95 -1.41 10.17
N ALA A 34 13.82 -1.13 8.88
CA ALA A 34 13.85 0.23 8.40
C ALA A 34 12.77 1.02 9.16
N PRO A 35 13.08 2.20 9.71
CA PRO A 35 12.06 2.99 10.38
C PRO A 35 10.96 3.29 9.37
N ALA A 36 9.75 2.80 9.63
CA ALA A 36 8.54 3.16 8.91
C ALA A 36 8.18 4.60 9.32
N ASN A 37 8.97 5.56 8.85
CA ASN A 37 8.73 6.97 9.10
C ASN A 37 7.54 7.41 8.25
N ALA A 38 6.58 8.02 8.93
CA ALA A 38 5.57 8.83 8.27
C ALA A 38 6.24 10.00 7.54
N ILE A 39 5.73 10.33 6.35
CA ILE A 39 6.23 11.43 5.53
C ILE A 39 5.38 12.66 5.77
N ASN A 40 6.05 13.81 5.89
CA ASN A 40 5.40 15.12 5.86
C ASN A 40 5.84 15.94 4.64
N VAL A 41 5.08 17.01 4.36
CA VAL A 41 5.29 17.89 3.21
C VAL A 41 6.71 18.47 3.13
N TYR A 42 7.41 18.65 4.25
CA TYR A 42 8.76 19.24 4.27
C TYR A 42 9.85 18.28 3.78
N GLN A 43 9.60 16.97 3.86
CA GLN A 43 10.52 15.93 3.38
C GLN A 43 10.42 15.71 1.87
N MET A 44 9.41 16.28 1.22
CA MET A 44 9.28 16.26 -0.24
C MET A 44 10.31 17.19 -0.89
N PRO A 45 10.85 16.83 -2.08
CA PRO A 45 11.70 17.74 -2.85
C PRO A 45 10.95 19.04 -3.13
N ASN A 46 11.68 20.12 -3.36
CA ASN A 46 11.07 21.34 -3.87
C ASN A 46 10.94 21.22 -5.38
N VAL A 47 9.75 21.51 -5.92
CA VAL A 47 9.49 21.50 -7.36
C VAL A 47 8.79 22.80 -7.71
N SER A 48 9.28 23.49 -8.72
CA SER A 48 8.70 24.74 -9.22
C SER A 48 7.90 24.53 -10.51
N ALA A 49 7.01 25.47 -10.82
CA ALA A 49 6.30 25.49 -12.09
C ALA A 49 7.30 25.53 -13.26
N GLY A 50 7.09 24.68 -14.28
CA GLY A 50 7.96 24.58 -15.45
C GLY A 50 9.18 23.66 -15.28
N GLU A 51 9.47 23.15 -14.08
CA GLU A 51 10.51 22.14 -13.91
C GLU A 51 10.07 20.78 -14.46
N PRO A 52 10.93 20.04 -15.18
CA PRO A 52 10.61 18.75 -15.81
C PRO A 52 10.64 17.59 -14.79
N THR A 53 10.00 17.78 -13.63
CA THR A 53 9.86 16.75 -12.59
C THR A 53 8.39 16.40 -12.47
N TRP A 54 7.97 15.34 -13.16
CA TRP A 54 6.56 14.94 -13.25
C TRP A 54 6.18 13.84 -12.28
N VAL A 55 7.09 12.91 -11.98
CA VAL A 55 6.83 11.76 -11.09
C VAL A 55 7.82 11.74 -9.94
N ILE A 56 7.29 11.65 -8.71
CA ILE A 56 8.07 11.49 -7.48
C ILE A 56 7.54 10.25 -6.75
N ASP A 57 8.22 9.11 -6.93
CA ASP A 57 7.88 7.87 -6.24
C ASP A 57 8.68 7.70 -4.94
N LYS A 58 8.10 8.10 -3.80
CA LYS A 58 8.72 7.88 -2.47
C LYS A 58 8.41 6.51 -1.89
N SER A 59 7.42 5.81 -2.43
CA SER A 59 7.01 4.48 -1.97
C SER A 59 7.69 3.34 -2.72
N GLU A 60 8.41 3.64 -3.80
CA GLU A 60 9.08 2.67 -4.69
C GLU A 60 8.11 1.59 -5.22
N VAL A 61 6.90 2.00 -5.61
CA VAL A 61 5.85 1.10 -6.14
C VAL A 61 5.74 1.12 -7.67
N LEU A 62 6.33 2.13 -8.31
CA LEU A 62 6.35 2.27 -9.76
C LEU A 62 7.59 1.61 -10.36
N SER A 63 7.37 0.90 -11.45
CA SER A 63 8.48 0.38 -12.25
C SER A 63 9.15 1.52 -13.01
N ARG A 64 10.45 1.39 -13.27
CA ARG A 64 11.20 2.36 -14.10
C ARG A 64 10.60 2.58 -15.49
N PHE A 65 10.01 1.53 -16.06
CA PHE A 65 9.32 1.61 -17.34
C PHE A 65 8.09 2.52 -17.24
N THR A 66 7.26 2.32 -16.22
CA THR A 66 6.08 3.14 -15.97
C THR A 66 6.46 4.58 -15.64
N GLU A 67 7.45 4.82 -14.78
CA GLU A 67 7.98 6.16 -14.52
C GLU A 67 8.40 6.85 -15.83
N GLY A 68 9.09 6.14 -16.72
CA GLY A 68 9.51 6.67 -18.02
C GLY A 68 8.33 7.05 -18.91
N LYS A 69 7.31 6.18 -19.02
CA LYS A 69 6.10 6.45 -19.80
C LYS A 69 5.31 7.64 -19.23
N LEU A 70 5.13 7.70 -17.91
CA LEU A 70 4.44 8.79 -17.23
C LEU A 70 5.18 10.12 -17.45
N ASN A 71 6.50 10.16 -17.23
CA ASN A 71 7.27 11.38 -17.45
C ASN A 71 7.14 11.87 -18.90
N GLN A 72 7.22 10.97 -19.89
CA GLN A 72 7.05 11.34 -21.30
C GLN A 72 5.66 11.92 -21.58
N SER A 73 4.59 11.21 -21.19
CA SER A 73 3.22 11.65 -21.43
C SER A 73 2.90 13.00 -20.78
N LEU A 74 3.36 13.21 -19.54
CA LEU A 74 3.12 14.45 -18.81
C LEU A 74 3.98 15.61 -19.33
N GLU A 75 5.20 15.34 -19.78
CA GLU A 75 6.03 16.33 -20.46
C GLU A 75 5.40 16.79 -21.78
N ASP A 76 4.87 15.85 -22.57
CA ASP A 76 4.22 16.15 -23.84
C ASP A 76 2.94 16.96 -23.63
N LEU A 77 2.14 16.63 -22.61
CA LEU A 77 0.98 17.42 -22.21
C LEU A 77 1.37 18.85 -21.84
N ALA A 78 2.41 19.02 -21.01
CA ALA A 78 2.88 20.32 -20.58
C ALA A 78 3.37 21.18 -21.76
N LYS A 79 4.05 20.58 -22.74
CA LYS A 79 4.47 21.26 -23.97
C LYS A 79 3.31 21.64 -24.88
N ALA A 80 2.30 20.78 -24.99
CA ALA A 80 1.17 20.98 -25.90
C ALA A 80 0.16 22.00 -25.36
N THR A 81 -0.12 21.97 -24.06
CA THR A 81 -1.24 22.70 -23.45
C THR A 81 -0.81 23.76 -22.43
N GLY A 82 0.42 23.66 -21.91
CA GLY A 82 0.86 24.43 -20.75
C GLY A 82 0.38 23.88 -19.40
N ASN A 83 -0.54 22.91 -19.39
CA ASN A 83 -1.01 22.24 -18.18
C ASN A 83 0.03 21.25 -17.67
N GLN A 84 0.37 21.35 -16.38
CA GLN A 84 1.40 20.56 -15.74
C GLN A 84 0.77 19.63 -14.70
N VAL A 85 1.06 18.34 -14.81
CA VAL A 85 0.57 17.33 -13.88
C VAL A 85 1.74 16.71 -13.16
N ARG A 86 1.65 16.59 -11.83
CA ARG A 86 2.65 15.93 -10.99
C ARG A 86 2.02 14.77 -10.23
N LEU A 87 2.71 13.64 -10.25
CA LEU A 87 2.33 12.40 -9.58
C LEU A 87 3.27 12.15 -8.41
N VAL A 88 2.70 11.93 -7.24
CA VAL A 88 3.43 11.67 -6.01
C VAL A 88 2.87 10.41 -5.37
N THR A 89 3.76 9.49 -5.01
CA THR A 89 3.41 8.35 -4.16
C THR A 89 4.20 8.44 -2.87
N VAL A 90 3.55 8.15 -1.74
CA VAL A 90 4.15 8.14 -0.41
C VAL A 90 3.76 6.85 0.31
N HIS A 91 4.67 6.34 1.14
CA HIS A 91 4.38 5.10 1.87
C HIS A 91 3.31 5.33 2.94
N GLY A 92 3.48 6.36 3.76
CA GLY A 92 2.50 6.76 4.77
C GLY A 92 2.66 8.24 5.13
N LEU A 93 1.64 8.79 5.79
CA LEU A 93 1.54 10.19 6.17
C LEU A 93 1.62 10.35 7.69
N ASP A 94 1.90 11.58 8.16
CA ASP A 94 1.94 11.88 9.59
C ASP A 94 0.59 11.63 10.26
N TYR A 95 0.61 11.36 11.57
CA TYR A 95 -0.61 11.03 12.30
C TYR A 95 -1.64 12.16 12.21
N GLY A 96 -2.85 11.82 11.75
CA GLY A 96 -3.94 12.79 11.55
C GLY A 96 -3.93 13.48 10.18
N GLU A 97 -2.97 13.18 9.31
CA GLU A 97 -2.90 13.69 7.95
C GLU A 97 -3.58 12.74 6.95
N THR A 98 -4.34 13.30 6.01
CA THR A 98 -4.98 12.57 4.90
C THR A 98 -4.30 12.89 3.59
N SER A 99 -4.55 12.08 2.55
CA SER A 99 -3.98 12.34 1.21
C SER A 99 -4.40 13.72 0.69
N ALA A 100 -5.63 14.14 1.00
CA ALA A 100 -6.15 15.46 0.64
C ALA A 100 -5.44 16.61 1.36
N THR A 101 -5.29 16.53 2.69
CA THR A 101 -4.60 17.59 3.45
C THR A 101 -3.12 17.68 3.08
N PHE A 102 -2.47 16.52 2.86
CA PHE A 102 -1.09 16.46 2.41
C PHE A 102 -0.93 17.03 1.00
N ALA A 103 -1.80 16.65 0.06
CA ALA A 103 -1.76 17.16 -1.31
C ALA A 103 -1.94 18.68 -1.34
N GLN A 104 -2.89 19.22 -0.56
CA GLN A 104 -3.10 20.66 -0.45
C GLN A 104 -1.86 21.37 0.12
N GLY A 105 -1.29 20.86 1.22
CA GLY A 105 -0.10 21.44 1.82
C GLY A 105 1.13 21.36 0.92
N LEU A 106 1.26 20.27 0.15
CA LEU A 106 2.33 20.11 -0.83
C LEU A 106 2.16 21.04 -2.03
N PHE A 107 0.93 21.23 -2.50
CA PHE A 107 0.59 22.15 -3.59
C PHE A 107 0.93 23.60 -3.21
N GLU A 108 0.55 24.04 -2.01
CA GLU A 108 0.88 25.37 -1.48
C GLU A 108 2.39 25.56 -1.26
N LYS A 109 3.09 24.50 -0.84
CA LYS A 109 4.55 24.52 -0.67
C LYS A 109 5.26 24.70 -2.01
N TRP A 110 4.86 23.97 -3.04
CA TRP A 110 5.50 24.01 -4.37
C TRP A 110 5.19 25.27 -5.14
N TYR A 111 3.99 25.82 -4.98
CA TYR A 111 3.55 27.01 -5.73
C TYR A 111 3.08 28.08 -4.75
N SER A 112 3.95 29.04 -4.46
CA SER A 112 3.68 30.06 -3.44
C SER A 112 2.71 31.15 -3.89
N ASN A 113 2.46 31.30 -5.19
CA ASN A 113 1.55 32.31 -5.72
C ASN A 113 0.44 31.69 -6.61
N PRO A 114 -0.72 32.35 -6.75
CA PRO A 114 -1.84 31.83 -7.54
C PRO A 114 -1.55 31.68 -9.05
N GLU A 115 -0.63 32.48 -9.59
CA GLU A 115 -0.28 32.41 -11.02
C GLU A 115 0.47 31.11 -11.34
N ASP A 116 1.45 30.75 -10.51
CA ASP A 116 2.22 29.51 -10.61
C ASP A 116 1.34 28.28 -10.39
N GLN A 117 0.30 28.41 -9.56
CA GLN A 117 -0.69 27.37 -9.29
C GLN A 117 -1.65 27.14 -10.46
N ALA A 118 -1.91 28.15 -11.30
CA ALA A 118 -3.09 28.19 -12.17
C ALA A 118 -3.21 26.96 -13.08
N ASN A 119 -2.09 26.53 -13.67
CA ASN A 119 -2.01 25.43 -14.65
C ASN A 119 -1.51 24.11 -14.03
N GLN A 120 -1.55 23.98 -12.70
CA GLN A 120 -0.96 22.84 -12.00
C GLN A 120 -2.02 21.83 -11.59
N THR A 121 -1.70 20.56 -11.71
CA THR A 121 -2.44 19.43 -11.14
C THR A 121 -1.48 18.59 -10.32
N LEU A 122 -1.83 18.29 -9.08
CA LEU A 122 -1.06 17.42 -8.20
C LEU A 122 -1.91 16.23 -7.80
N ILE A 123 -1.35 15.03 -7.95
CA ILE A 123 -1.97 13.77 -7.57
C ILE A 123 -1.07 13.12 -6.53
N VAL A 124 -1.64 12.81 -5.37
CA VAL A 124 -0.94 12.12 -4.29
C VAL A 124 -1.64 10.79 -4.02
N LEU A 125 -0.85 9.73 -3.90
CA LEU A 125 -1.30 8.42 -3.41
C LEU A 125 -0.55 8.05 -2.13
N ASN A 126 -1.31 7.75 -1.08
CA ASN A 126 -0.82 7.07 0.10
C ASN A 126 -0.95 5.54 -0.09
N THR A 127 0.18 4.84 -0.19
CA THR A 127 0.20 3.40 -0.48
C THR A 127 -0.16 2.52 0.72
N VAL A 128 -0.11 3.03 1.96
CA VAL A 128 -0.56 2.28 3.15
C VAL A 128 -2.09 2.21 3.20
N THR A 129 -2.79 3.30 2.91
CA THR A 129 -4.26 3.33 2.92
C THR A 129 -4.88 3.12 1.54
N ASN A 130 -4.07 3.12 0.48
CA ASN A 130 -4.50 3.23 -0.91
C ASN A 130 -5.44 4.43 -1.15
N ASP A 131 -5.33 5.46 -0.32
CA ASP A 131 -6.10 6.69 -0.45
C ASP A 131 -5.37 7.67 -1.37
N SER A 132 -6.11 8.43 -2.17
CA SER A 132 -5.55 9.34 -3.15
C SER A 132 -6.32 10.65 -3.22
N ALA A 133 -5.62 11.73 -3.50
CA ALA A 133 -6.23 13.04 -3.67
C ALA A 133 -5.65 13.76 -4.88
N ILE A 134 -6.48 14.59 -5.50
CA ILE A 134 -6.10 15.46 -6.60
C ILE A 134 -6.36 16.92 -6.20
N VAL A 135 -5.36 17.78 -6.42
CA VAL A 135 -5.47 19.22 -6.24
C VAL A 135 -5.19 19.89 -7.58
N THR A 136 -6.09 20.78 -8.00
CA THR A 136 -6.04 21.48 -9.28
C THR A 136 -5.96 22.98 -9.10
N GLY A 137 -5.20 23.64 -9.97
CA GLY A 137 -5.18 25.09 -10.11
C GLY A 137 -6.46 25.65 -10.73
N ASN A 138 -6.63 26.97 -10.62
CA ASN A 138 -7.84 27.64 -11.09
C ASN A 138 -8.07 27.53 -12.61
N ALA A 139 -7.02 27.61 -13.43
CA ALA A 139 -7.17 27.47 -14.89
C ALA A 139 -7.46 26.01 -15.29
N VAL A 140 -6.89 25.04 -14.55
CA VAL A 140 -7.21 23.62 -14.73
C VAL A 140 -8.69 23.34 -14.47
N LYS A 141 -9.29 23.96 -13.45
CA LYS A 141 -10.71 23.79 -13.10
C LYS A 141 -11.69 24.17 -14.22
N GLU A 142 -11.28 25.03 -15.15
CA GLU A 142 -12.10 25.41 -16.31
C GLU A 142 -12.20 24.28 -17.36
N ILE A 143 -11.21 23.38 -17.37
CA ILE A 143 -11.09 22.26 -18.33
C ILE A 143 -11.49 20.94 -17.66
N MET A 144 -10.95 20.69 -16.47
CA MET A 144 -11.21 19.51 -15.64
C MET A 144 -11.91 19.96 -14.36
N SER A 145 -13.22 19.73 -14.28
CA SER A 145 -14.00 20.08 -13.09
C SER A 145 -13.55 19.27 -11.86
N ASP A 146 -13.89 19.77 -10.67
CA ASP A 146 -13.63 19.08 -9.40
C ASP A 146 -14.28 17.68 -9.36
N ASP A 147 -15.44 17.50 -10.00
CA ASP A 147 -16.11 16.19 -10.12
C ASP A 147 -15.30 15.19 -10.96
N ILE A 148 -14.67 15.65 -12.05
CA ILE A 148 -13.80 14.78 -12.88
C ILE A 148 -12.55 14.44 -12.09
N ALA A 149 -11.93 15.42 -11.43
CA ALA A 149 -10.75 15.18 -10.59
C ALA A 149 -11.05 14.14 -9.49
N GLU A 150 -12.18 14.27 -8.81
CA GLU A 150 -12.62 13.31 -7.80
C GLU A 150 -12.90 11.92 -8.41
N SER A 151 -13.53 11.83 -9.58
CA SER A 151 -13.75 10.56 -10.29
C SER A 151 -12.43 9.90 -10.70
N VAL A 152 -11.44 10.68 -11.15
CA VAL A 152 -10.11 10.15 -11.48
C VAL A 152 -9.44 9.57 -10.22
N ALA A 153 -9.50 10.28 -9.09
CA ALA A 153 -8.93 9.84 -7.83
C ALA A 153 -9.63 8.60 -7.26
N SER A 154 -10.96 8.61 -7.23
CA SER A 154 -11.78 7.62 -6.51
C SER A 154 -12.18 6.40 -7.34
N GLU A 155 -12.08 6.49 -8.67
CA GLU A 155 -12.44 5.40 -9.59
C GLU A 155 -11.26 4.96 -10.44
N SER A 156 -10.72 5.85 -11.29
CA SER A 156 -9.67 5.47 -12.26
C SER A 156 -8.41 4.94 -11.57
N LEU A 157 -7.98 5.60 -10.48
CA LEU A 157 -6.85 5.11 -9.69
C LEU A 157 -7.24 3.90 -8.83
N GLN A 158 -8.44 3.91 -8.23
CA GLN A 158 -8.83 2.90 -7.24
C GLN A 158 -9.14 1.53 -7.84
N VAL A 159 -9.64 1.46 -9.06
CA VAL A 159 -10.02 0.19 -9.70
C VAL A 159 -8.81 -0.77 -9.78
N PRO A 160 -7.64 -0.38 -10.36
CA PRO A 160 -6.47 -1.25 -10.38
C PRO A 160 -5.86 -1.49 -8.99
N LEU A 161 -6.00 -0.55 -8.06
CA LEU A 161 -5.52 -0.73 -6.68
C LEU A 161 -6.32 -1.81 -5.93
N ARG A 162 -7.64 -1.83 -6.12
CA ARG A 162 -8.52 -2.89 -5.58
C ARG A 162 -8.23 -4.25 -6.22
N ASP A 163 -7.80 -4.27 -7.47
CA ASP A 163 -7.38 -5.47 -8.20
C ASP A 163 -5.90 -5.84 -7.93
N GLY A 164 -5.53 -5.93 -6.66
CA GLY A 164 -4.21 -6.44 -6.24
C GLY A 164 -3.08 -5.41 -6.29
N ASN A 165 -3.35 -4.16 -5.91
CA ASN A 165 -2.35 -3.10 -5.82
C ASN A 165 -1.58 -2.88 -7.13
N LYS A 166 -2.29 -2.86 -8.26
CA LYS A 166 -1.68 -2.62 -9.58
C LYS A 166 -1.36 -1.14 -9.78
N TYR A 167 -0.43 -0.59 -8.97
CA TYR A 167 -0.02 0.80 -8.99
C TYR A 167 0.40 1.27 -10.39
N ASN A 168 1.19 0.46 -11.08
CA ASN A 168 1.65 0.77 -12.44
C ASN A 168 0.48 0.97 -13.42
N GLN A 169 -0.54 0.11 -13.35
CA GLN A 169 -1.72 0.23 -14.21
C GLN A 169 -2.56 1.44 -13.80
N GLY A 170 -2.82 1.62 -12.50
CA GLY A 170 -3.61 2.73 -11.97
C GLY A 170 -3.06 4.10 -12.38
N PHE A 171 -1.74 4.31 -12.26
CA PHE A 171 -1.16 5.59 -12.68
C PHE A 171 -1.14 5.78 -14.20
N LEU A 172 -1.01 4.71 -14.99
CA LEU A 172 -1.13 4.81 -16.44
C LEU A 172 -2.56 5.17 -16.86
N ASP A 173 -3.57 4.54 -16.26
CA ASP A 173 -4.98 4.83 -16.53
C ASP A 173 -5.35 6.26 -16.13
N VAL A 174 -4.86 6.73 -14.97
CA VAL A 174 -5.00 8.12 -14.53
C VAL A 174 -4.32 9.08 -15.51
N SER A 175 -3.09 8.77 -15.91
CA SER A 175 -2.35 9.61 -16.86
C SER A 175 -3.08 9.70 -18.20
N ASP A 176 -3.55 8.59 -18.75
CA ASP A 176 -4.23 8.57 -20.05
C ASP A 176 -5.55 9.37 -19.99
N ARG A 177 -6.35 9.22 -18.92
CA ARG A 177 -7.59 9.99 -18.71
C ARG A 177 -7.33 11.48 -18.53
N ILE A 178 -6.37 11.86 -17.69
CA ILE A 178 -6.04 13.28 -17.44
C ILE A 178 -5.45 13.95 -18.68
N VAL A 179 -4.57 13.26 -19.41
CA VAL A 179 -4.00 13.80 -20.65
C VAL A 179 -5.10 14.07 -21.67
N ALA A 180 -6.08 13.16 -21.82
CA ALA A 180 -7.22 13.39 -22.70
C ALA A 180 -8.02 14.65 -22.28
N VAL A 181 -8.44 14.72 -21.02
CA VAL A 181 -9.25 15.84 -20.51
C VAL A 181 -8.50 17.17 -20.61
N LEU A 182 -7.23 17.23 -20.16
CA LEU A 182 -6.44 18.46 -20.17
C LEU A 182 -5.97 18.88 -21.57
N SER A 183 -6.05 17.98 -22.55
CA SER A 183 -5.87 18.30 -23.97
C SER A 183 -7.15 18.79 -24.65
N GLY A 184 -8.27 18.86 -23.91
CA GLY A 184 -9.57 19.29 -24.43
C GLY A 184 -10.33 18.18 -25.17
N GLU A 185 -9.89 16.93 -25.05
CA GLU A 185 -10.64 15.78 -25.55
C GLU A 185 -11.78 15.40 -24.59
N PRO A 186 -12.84 14.73 -25.07
CA PRO A 186 -13.90 14.24 -24.20
C PRO A 186 -13.36 13.28 -23.13
N ASP A 187 -13.86 13.40 -21.90
CA ASP A 187 -13.49 12.48 -20.81
C ASP A 187 -13.84 11.03 -21.19
N PRO A 188 -12.86 10.10 -21.29
CA PRO A 188 -13.13 8.69 -21.58
C PRO A 188 -13.88 7.99 -20.43
N GLY A 189 -13.90 8.61 -19.24
CA GLY A 189 -14.52 8.06 -18.04
C GLY A 189 -13.63 7.04 -17.30
N PRO A 190 -14.13 6.51 -16.18
CA PRO A 190 -13.43 5.50 -15.41
C PRO A 190 -13.29 4.18 -16.19
N PRO A 191 -12.25 3.37 -15.91
CA PRO A 191 -12.05 2.09 -16.56
C PRO A 191 -13.23 1.16 -16.31
N VAL A 192 -13.73 0.54 -17.38
CA VAL A 192 -14.84 -0.41 -17.32
C VAL A 192 -14.36 -1.69 -16.65
N VAL A 193 -14.80 -1.92 -15.41
CA VAL A 193 -14.54 -3.18 -14.70
C VAL A 193 -15.45 -4.25 -15.31
N GLU A 194 -14.88 -5.18 -16.06
CA GLU A 194 -15.56 -6.46 -16.30
C GLU A 194 -15.69 -7.15 -14.95
N GLU A 195 -16.88 -7.09 -14.34
CA GLU A 195 -17.19 -7.82 -13.12
C GLU A 195 -17.02 -9.32 -13.37
N LYS A 196 -15.82 -9.86 -13.18
CA LYS A 196 -15.65 -11.27 -12.86
C LYS A 196 -16.14 -11.45 -11.45
N ILE A 197 -17.46 -11.48 -11.29
CA ILE A 197 -18.07 -11.86 -10.03
C ILE A 197 -17.63 -13.31 -9.77
N ASN A 198 -16.55 -13.49 -9.03
CA ASN A 198 -16.31 -14.74 -8.34
C ASN A 198 -17.36 -14.83 -7.23
N ILE A 199 -18.60 -15.16 -7.61
CA ILE A 199 -19.62 -15.71 -6.71
C ILE A 199 -19.22 -17.15 -6.34
N ALA A 200 -17.95 -17.39 -6.05
CA ALA A 200 -17.58 -18.46 -5.16
C ALA A 200 -17.55 -17.81 -3.78
N GLY A 201 -18.74 -17.47 -3.26
CA GLY A 201 -18.84 -17.21 -1.83
C GLY A 201 -18.23 -18.42 -1.12
N ASN A 202 -17.45 -18.21 -0.06
CA ASN A 202 -16.96 -19.29 0.81
C ASN A 202 -18.09 -20.06 1.53
N PHE A 203 -19.34 -19.86 1.11
CA PHE A 203 -20.52 -20.55 1.58
C PHE A 203 -20.74 -21.79 0.73
N LYS A 204 -20.71 -22.94 1.39
CA LYS A 204 -21.14 -24.20 0.78
C LYS A 204 -22.62 -24.09 0.38
N SER A 205 -22.98 -24.67 -0.77
CA SER A 205 -24.38 -24.77 -1.19
C SER A 205 -25.23 -25.49 -0.12
N ALA A 206 -26.55 -25.24 -0.11
CA ALA A 206 -27.47 -25.93 0.80
C ALA A 206 -27.40 -27.47 0.66
N GLU A 207 -27.11 -27.97 -0.55
CA GLU A 207 -26.90 -29.40 -0.80
C GLU A 207 -25.59 -29.93 -0.19
N GLU A 208 -24.49 -29.19 -0.31
CA GLU A 208 -23.21 -29.55 0.31
C GLU A 208 -23.25 -29.46 1.84
N THR A 209 -24.09 -28.57 2.38
CA THR A 209 -24.33 -28.43 3.81
C THR A 209 -25.11 -29.62 4.37
N LYS A 210 -26.07 -30.16 3.61
CA LYS A 210 -26.87 -31.33 4.01
C LYS A 210 -26.05 -32.62 4.06
N ASN A 211 -25.01 -32.73 3.23
CA ASN A 211 -24.06 -33.86 3.23
C ASN A 211 -22.89 -33.69 4.22
N SER A 212 -22.88 -32.62 5.02
CA SER A 212 -21.80 -32.36 5.98
C SER A 212 -21.94 -33.21 7.24
N ASN A 213 -20.87 -33.91 7.60
CA ASN A 213 -20.77 -34.65 8.86
C ASN A 213 -20.64 -33.75 10.12
N ALA A 214 -20.70 -32.43 9.96
CA ALA A 214 -20.52 -31.47 11.05
C ALA A 214 -21.55 -31.68 12.18
N THR A 215 -22.83 -31.91 11.85
CA THR A 215 -23.88 -32.14 12.86
C THR A 215 -23.60 -33.40 13.69
N VAL A 216 -23.11 -34.47 13.06
CA VAL A 216 -22.76 -35.71 13.75
C VAL A 216 -21.61 -35.46 14.74
N TRP A 217 -20.58 -34.75 14.32
CA TRP A 217 -19.45 -34.40 15.19
C TRP A 217 -19.88 -33.52 16.38
N VAL A 218 -20.75 -32.54 16.16
CA VAL A 218 -21.28 -31.69 17.25
C VAL A 218 -22.02 -32.51 18.28
N VAL A 219 -22.87 -33.46 17.85
CA VAL A 219 -23.61 -34.34 18.76
C VAL A 219 -22.66 -35.25 19.55
N VAL A 220 -21.66 -35.85 18.89
CA VAL A 220 -20.67 -36.69 19.58
C VAL A 220 -19.89 -35.89 20.61
N ILE A 221 -19.43 -34.69 20.27
CA ILE A 221 -18.72 -33.80 21.19
C ILE A 221 -19.60 -33.41 22.38
N LEU A 222 -20.88 -33.10 22.16
CA LEU A 222 -21.81 -32.77 23.24
C LEU A 222 -22.02 -33.94 24.22
N ILE A 223 -22.17 -35.17 23.70
CA ILE A 223 -22.32 -36.36 24.54
C ILE A 223 -21.06 -36.58 25.37
N VAL A 224 -19.88 -36.56 24.75
CA VAL A 224 -18.61 -36.72 25.46
C VAL A 224 -18.43 -35.62 26.52
N ALA A 225 -18.69 -34.36 26.16
CA ALA A 225 -18.59 -33.23 27.06
C ALA A 225 -19.54 -33.32 28.26
N THR A 226 -20.68 -34.01 28.12
CA THR A 226 -21.65 -34.19 29.21
C THR A 226 -21.36 -35.42 30.06
N VAL A 227 -20.99 -36.53 29.43
CA VAL A 227 -20.81 -37.82 30.10
C VAL A 227 -19.49 -37.87 30.86
N VAL A 228 -18.40 -37.36 30.28
CA VAL A 228 -17.06 -37.44 30.91
C VAL A 228 -17.03 -36.73 32.27
N PRO A 229 -17.50 -35.48 32.44
CA PRO A 229 -17.51 -34.81 33.73
C PRO A 229 -18.31 -35.57 34.80
N MET A 230 -19.48 -36.12 34.43
CA MET A 230 -20.28 -36.89 35.39
C MET A 230 -19.65 -38.23 35.74
N ALA A 231 -19.07 -38.94 34.77
CA ALA A 231 -18.33 -40.17 35.03
C ALA A 231 -17.13 -39.90 35.95
N THR A 232 -16.37 -38.83 35.71
CA THR A 232 -15.28 -38.42 36.61
C THR A 232 -15.80 -38.06 38.00
N TYR A 233 -16.90 -37.33 38.11
CA TYR A 233 -17.51 -36.97 39.40
C TYR A 233 -17.90 -38.20 40.23
N PHE A 234 -18.60 -39.16 39.62
CA PHE A 234 -19.01 -40.40 40.31
C PHE A 234 -17.82 -41.29 40.64
N PHE A 235 -16.79 -41.36 39.77
CA PHE A 235 -15.56 -42.07 40.09
C PHE A 235 -14.90 -41.49 41.35
N TYR A 236 -14.76 -40.17 41.45
CA TYR A 236 -14.19 -39.55 42.66
C TYR A 236 -15.06 -39.72 43.91
N GLN A 237 -16.39 -39.71 43.80
CA GLN A 237 -17.26 -39.98 44.94
C GLN A 237 -17.22 -41.44 45.42
N GLY A 238 -17.02 -42.42 44.53
CA GLY A 238 -16.98 -43.85 44.89
C GLY A 238 -15.71 -44.28 45.64
N PHE A 239 -14.70 -43.42 45.73
CA PHE A 239 -13.44 -43.65 46.49
C PHE A 239 -13.35 -42.83 47.78
N SER A 240 -14.43 -42.14 48.18
CA SER A 240 -14.58 -41.49 49.50
C SER A 240 -15.48 -42.30 50.42
#